data_AF-A0A931WAJ8-F1
#
_entry.id   AF-A0A931WAJ8-F1
#
_cell.length_a   1.000
_cell.length_b   1.000
_cell.length_c   1.000
_cell.angle_alpha   90.00
_cell.angle_beta   90.00
_cell.angle_gamma   90.00
#
_symmetry.space_group_name_H-M   'P 1'
#
loop_
_entity.id
_entity.type
_entity.pdbx_description
1 polymer ?
#
loop_
_entity_poly.entity_id
_entity_poly.type
_entity_poly.pdbx_seq_one_letter_code
_entity_poly.pdbx_strand_id
1 'polypeptide(L)'
;MKKVLPGKIIRFVLKNPSASPQRIAQQFAISKGTAWNILKSRGLNTRQKRESYINTHGIRIRKPIDQKLKLTAINRYKQGESVSAICRELGISRTIFYKWIKRCYSSSEEPREAGRRVDKFTRVSSRLRSPEATSARIIEALQSRRPNGERHWRYIPMLSDTVLDVVSKHPEYSLRAIKREVLSTRKVSSWRESRWISGRPIGSQPGDSIAPIRSGLQNDSIGTTTIYNTLKRFNLTTYQNRLSFAKSAQQADVVARPQEETSDRVRYVYDNFVPQLAPAPPPSFFSRFVKPFILFTPLSFFLFLILLLAGNTVVDTKGGIVSQIGIIFSFISLFFGMLFFLYSLKYYLTIGIVLSFSRKSHLTSDGVSQHKSFL
;
A
#
# COMPACT_ATOMS: atom_id res chain seq x y z
N MET A 1 -3.81 -31.05 -12.90
CA MET A 1 -3.38 -30.02 -13.90
C MET A 1 -3.77 -30.30 -15.36
N LYS A 2 -4.13 -31.53 -15.77
CA LYS A 2 -4.37 -31.87 -17.20
C LYS A 2 -5.58 -31.19 -17.87
N LYS A 3 -6.64 -30.81 -17.13
CA LYS A 3 -7.89 -30.25 -17.72
C LYS A 3 -7.78 -28.83 -18.28
N VAL A 4 -6.78 -28.03 -17.90
CA VAL A 4 -6.66 -26.62 -18.34
C VAL A 4 -5.93 -26.48 -19.68
N LEU A 5 -5.15 -27.48 -20.06
CA LEU A 5 -4.28 -27.44 -21.24
C LEU A 5 -5.03 -27.35 -22.59
N PRO A 6 -6.11 -28.11 -22.84
CA PRO A 6 -6.80 -28.10 -24.13
C PRO A 6 -7.36 -26.73 -24.51
N GLY A 7 -7.96 -26.03 -23.54
CA GLY A 7 -8.53 -24.68 -23.78
C GLY A 7 -7.48 -23.64 -24.16
N LYS A 8 -6.26 -23.74 -23.59
CA LYS A 8 -5.15 -22.83 -23.94
C LYS A 8 -4.63 -23.10 -25.35
N ILE A 9 -4.49 -24.37 -25.74
CA ILE A 9 -4.07 -24.77 -27.08
C ILE A 9 -5.07 -24.26 -28.12
N ILE A 10 -6.37 -24.49 -27.90
CA ILE A 10 -7.43 -24.01 -28.80
C ILE A 10 -7.35 -22.50 -28.99
N ARG A 11 -7.22 -21.72 -27.90
CA ARG A 11 -7.08 -20.25 -28.01
C ARG A 11 -5.82 -19.83 -28.77
N PHE A 12 -4.70 -20.50 -28.57
CA PHE A 12 -3.46 -20.18 -29.29
C PHE A 12 -3.60 -20.44 -30.78
N VAL A 13 -4.23 -21.56 -31.13
CA VAL A 13 -4.42 -22.03 -32.49
C VAL A 13 -5.41 -21.15 -33.25
N LEU A 14 -6.44 -20.64 -32.58
CA LEU A 14 -7.37 -19.70 -33.18
C LEU A 14 -6.79 -18.28 -33.32
N LYS A 15 -5.75 -17.93 -32.55
CA LYS A 15 -4.97 -16.71 -32.79
C LYS A 15 -3.96 -16.86 -33.93
N ASN A 16 -3.52 -18.09 -34.20
CA ASN A 16 -2.49 -18.41 -35.18
C ASN A 16 -2.95 -19.60 -36.05
N PRO A 17 -3.92 -19.40 -36.95
CA PRO A 17 -4.53 -20.50 -37.72
C PRO A 17 -3.53 -21.23 -38.64
N SER A 18 -2.42 -20.57 -38.99
CA SER A 18 -1.31 -21.15 -39.77
C SER A 18 -0.37 -22.05 -38.94
N ALA A 19 -0.48 -22.09 -37.60
CA ALA A 19 0.44 -22.85 -36.76
C ALA A 19 0.31 -24.37 -36.99
N SER A 20 1.43 -25.03 -37.29
CA SER A 20 1.50 -26.49 -37.44
C SER A 20 1.37 -27.20 -36.09
N PRO A 21 0.92 -28.47 -36.05
CA PRO A 21 0.89 -29.28 -34.83
C PRO A 21 2.24 -29.34 -34.09
N GLN A 22 3.35 -29.31 -34.83
CA GLN A 22 4.71 -29.29 -34.28
C GLN A 22 5.03 -27.97 -33.56
N ARG A 23 4.70 -26.83 -34.16
CA ARG A 23 4.87 -25.51 -33.52
C ARG A 23 4.02 -25.39 -32.25
N ILE A 24 2.81 -25.95 -32.27
CA ILE A 24 1.92 -25.99 -31.10
C ILE A 24 2.53 -26.88 -30.01
N ALA A 25 3.07 -28.04 -30.38
CA ALA A 25 3.72 -28.97 -29.46
C ALA A 25 4.92 -28.33 -28.74
N GLN A 26 5.80 -27.65 -29.49
CA GLN A 26 6.94 -26.91 -28.94
C GLN A 26 6.50 -25.81 -27.98
N GLN A 27 5.50 -25.00 -28.35
CA GLN A 27 5.01 -23.88 -27.54
C GLN A 27 4.44 -24.32 -26.18
N PHE A 28 3.85 -25.51 -26.10
CA PHE A 28 3.18 -26.01 -24.90
C PHE A 28 3.94 -27.17 -24.22
N ALA A 29 5.15 -27.50 -24.69
CA ALA A 29 5.96 -28.62 -24.22
C ALA A 29 5.18 -29.95 -24.16
N ILE A 30 4.47 -30.29 -25.24
CA ILE A 30 3.74 -31.55 -25.39
C ILE A 30 4.20 -32.30 -26.63
N SER A 31 3.87 -33.60 -26.72
CA SER A 31 4.13 -34.35 -27.94
C SER A 31 3.30 -33.82 -29.13
N LYS A 32 3.85 -33.95 -30.34
CA LYS A 32 3.17 -33.62 -31.61
C LYS A 32 1.83 -34.35 -31.75
N GLY A 33 1.79 -35.64 -31.39
CA GLY A 33 0.58 -36.46 -31.41
C GLY A 33 -0.50 -35.95 -30.46
N THR A 34 -0.12 -35.52 -29.25
CA THR A 34 -1.06 -34.92 -28.29
C THR A 34 -1.66 -33.62 -28.83
N ALA A 35 -0.85 -32.74 -29.43
CA ALA A 35 -1.34 -31.50 -30.04
C ALA A 35 -2.34 -31.80 -31.16
N TRP A 36 -2.04 -32.77 -32.03
CA TRP A 36 -2.92 -33.18 -33.13
C TRP A 36 -4.24 -33.78 -32.63
N ASN A 37 -4.22 -34.67 -31.63
CA ASN A 37 -5.43 -35.27 -31.05
C ASN A 37 -6.36 -34.21 -30.43
N ILE A 38 -5.79 -33.20 -29.76
CA ILE A 38 -6.55 -32.07 -29.21
C ILE A 38 -7.23 -31.26 -30.33
N LEU A 39 -6.55 -31.04 -31.46
CA LEU A 39 -7.15 -30.37 -32.61
C LEU A 39 -8.23 -31.20 -33.29
N LYS A 40 -7.97 -32.50 -33.51
CA LYS A 40 -8.90 -33.42 -34.16
C LYS A 40 -10.20 -33.54 -33.37
N SER A 41 -10.12 -33.72 -32.05
CA SER A 41 -11.29 -33.80 -31.17
C SER A 41 -12.20 -32.56 -31.18
N ARG A 42 -11.72 -31.43 -31.72
CA ARG A 42 -12.47 -30.18 -31.86
C ARG A 42 -12.77 -29.80 -33.30
N GLY A 43 -12.43 -30.66 -34.27
CA GLY A 43 -12.56 -30.34 -35.69
C GLY A 43 -11.66 -29.21 -36.17
N LEU A 44 -10.54 -28.92 -35.49
CA LEU A 44 -9.62 -27.82 -35.79
C LEU A 44 -8.28 -28.32 -36.35
N ASN A 45 -8.28 -29.51 -36.98
CA ASN A 45 -7.06 -30.19 -37.42
C ASN A 45 -6.42 -29.55 -38.67
N THR A 46 -7.20 -28.89 -39.53
CA THR A 46 -6.69 -28.22 -40.74
C THR A 46 -6.72 -26.70 -40.60
N ARG A 47 -5.84 -26.00 -41.32
CA ARG A 47 -5.81 -24.54 -41.37
C ARG A 47 -7.16 -23.95 -41.79
N GLN A 48 -7.75 -24.47 -42.86
CA GLN A 48 -9.07 -24.03 -43.36
C GLN A 48 -10.17 -24.18 -42.32
N LYS A 49 -10.23 -25.30 -41.59
CA LYS A 49 -11.22 -25.47 -40.51
C LYS A 49 -11.02 -24.49 -39.37
N ARG A 50 -9.77 -24.12 -39.07
CA ARG A 50 -9.46 -23.09 -38.07
C ARG A 50 -9.90 -21.70 -38.53
N GLU A 51 -9.64 -21.35 -39.78
CA GLU A 51 -10.07 -20.08 -40.40
C GLU A 51 -11.60 -20.01 -40.47
N SER A 52 -12.26 -21.06 -40.96
CA SER A 52 -13.72 -21.17 -40.96
C SER A 52 -14.29 -21.05 -39.55
N TYR A 53 -13.69 -21.73 -38.56
CA TYR A 53 -14.11 -21.59 -37.16
C TYR A 53 -13.94 -20.16 -36.63
N ILE A 54 -12.88 -19.45 -37.01
CA ILE A 54 -12.68 -18.03 -36.67
C ILE A 54 -13.74 -17.17 -37.37
N ASN A 55 -14.08 -17.45 -38.62
CA ASN A 55 -15.09 -16.68 -39.34
C ASN A 55 -16.49 -16.89 -38.72
N THR A 56 -16.82 -18.11 -38.31
CA THR A 56 -18.12 -18.43 -37.70
C THR A 56 -18.19 -18.06 -36.20
N HIS A 57 -17.10 -18.25 -35.44
CA HIS A 57 -17.09 -18.15 -33.97
C HIS A 57 -16.09 -17.12 -33.42
N GLY A 58 -15.36 -16.40 -34.26
CA GLY A 58 -14.29 -15.46 -33.90
C GLY A 58 -14.70 -14.41 -32.89
N ILE A 59 -15.98 -14.04 -32.93
CA ILE A 59 -16.64 -13.15 -31.97
C ILE A 59 -16.52 -13.68 -30.53
N ARG A 60 -16.43 -14.99 -30.27
CA ARG A 60 -16.39 -15.57 -28.90
C ARG A 60 -14.98 -15.80 -28.35
N ILE A 61 -13.93 -15.77 -29.17
CA ILE A 61 -12.54 -15.98 -28.74
C ILE A 61 -11.92 -14.61 -28.39
N ARG A 62 -12.62 -13.84 -27.55
CA ARG A 62 -12.32 -12.41 -27.41
C ARG A 62 -10.99 -12.19 -26.69
N LYS A 63 -10.14 -11.38 -27.33
CA LYS A 63 -9.17 -10.56 -26.62
C LYS A 63 -9.93 -9.74 -25.55
N PRO A 64 -9.31 -9.44 -24.38
CA PRO A 64 -9.92 -8.49 -23.45
C PRO A 64 -10.29 -7.22 -24.22
N ILE A 65 -11.55 -6.82 -24.13
CA ILE A 65 -12.06 -5.65 -24.85
C ILE A 65 -11.31 -4.44 -24.32
N ASP A 66 -10.76 -3.67 -25.24
CA ASP A 66 -10.00 -2.47 -24.94
C ASP A 66 -10.84 -1.47 -24.12
N GLN A 67 -10.19 -0.72 -23.23
CA GLN A 67 -10.88 0.22 -22.36
C GLN A 67 -11.57 1.32 -23.17
N LYS A 68 -10.93 1.81 -24.23
CA LYS A 68 -11.49 2.85 -25.12
C LYS A 68 -12.81 2.40 -25.73
N LEU A 69 -12.88 1.16 -26.22
CA LEU A 69 -14.11 0.59 -26.76
C LEU A 69 -15.25 0.49 -25.73
N LYS A 70 -14.93 0.18 -24.47
CA LYS A 70 -15.96 0.15 -23.41
C LYS A 70 -16.53 1.54 -23.15
N LEU A 71 -15.69 2.57 -23.16
CA LEU A 71 -16.13 3.97 -22.99
C LEU A 71 -17.04 4.39 -24.14
N THR A 72 -16.63 4.13 -25.38
CA THR A 72 -17.45 4.42 -26.56
C THR A 72 -18.82 3.75 -26.46
N ALA A 73 -18.87 2.48 -26.06
CA ALA A 73 -20.11 1.73 -25.88
C ALA A 73 -21.03 2.34 -24.79
N ILE A 74 -20.46 2.79 -23.68
CA ILE A 74 -21.21 3.42 -22.59
C ILE A 74 -21.72 4.82 -23.01
N ASN A 75 -20.92 5.58 -23.76
CA ASN A 75 -21.33 6.89 -24.27
C ASN A 75 -22.46 6.77 -25.29
N ARG A 76 -22.40 5.79 -26.21
CA ARG A 76 -23.49 5.46 -27.14
C ARG A 76 -24.78 5.09 -26.41
N TYR A 77 -24.68 4.30 -25.34
CA TYR A 77 -25.83 4.01 -24.47
C TYR A 77 -26.41 5.28 -23.81
N LYS A 78 -25.56 6.20 -23.33
CA LYS A 78 -26.01 7.48 -22.77
C LYS A 78 -26.68 8.39 -23.80
N GLN A 79 -26.34 8.26 -25.08
CA GLN A 79 -26.98 8.97 -26.19
C GLN A 79 -28.34 8.35 -26.59
N GLY A 80 -28.80 7.28 -25.91
CA GLY A 80 -30.09 6.66 -26.15
C GLY A 80 -30.08 5.47 -27.12
N GLU A 81 -28.89 5.03 -27.57
CA GLU A 81 -28.82 3.88 -28.47
C GLU A 81 -29.20 2.57 -27.76
N SER A 82 -29.92 1.69 -28.46
CA SER A 82 -30.39 0.42 -27.89
C SER A 82 -29.24 -0.50 -27.46
N VAL A 83 -29.35 -1.06 -26.26
CA VAL A 83 -28.36 -2.01 -25.71
C VAL A 83 -28.14 -3.21 -26.64
N SER A 84 -29.20 -3.68 -27.30
CA SER A 84 -29.14 -4.81 -28.23
C SER A 84 -28.29 -4.52 -29.46
N ALA A 85 -28.37 -3.31 -30.02
CA ALA A 85 -27.55 -2.88 -31.16
C ALA A 85 -26.06 -2.83 -30.77
N ILE A 86 -25.75 -2.12 -29.69
CA ILE A 86 -24.38 -1.99 -29.15
C ILE A 86 -23.77 -3.37 -28.87
N CYS A 87 -24.54 -4.27 -28.25
CA CYS A 87 -24.08 -5.62 -27.92
C CYS A 87 -23.84 -6.50 -29.16
N ARG A 88 -24.69 -6.37 -30.20
CA ARG A 88 -24.56 -7.13 -31.46
C ARG A 88 -23.33 -6.70 -32.23
N GLU A 89 -23.13 -5.40 -32.38
CA GLU A 89 -21.97 -4.82 -33.08
C GLU A 89 -20.66 -5.15 -32.37
N LEU A 90 -20.60 -4.88 -31.05
CA LEU A 90 -19.41 -5.23 -30.29
C LEU A 90 -19.26 -6.73 -30.15
N GLY A 91 -20.33 -7.51 -30.30
CA GLY A 91 -20.46 -8.95 -30.12
C GLY A 91 -20.36 -9.44 -28.65
N ILE A 92 -20.68 -8.59 -27.69
CA ILE A 92 -20.76 -8.93 -26.26
C ILE A 92 -22.15 -9.43 -25.89
N SER A 93 -22.25 -10.28 -24.88
CA SER A 93 -23.55 -10.57 -24.27
C SER A 93 -24.08 -9.34 -23.51
N ARG A 94 -25.40 -9.11 -23.56
CA ARG A 94 -26.10 -8.07 -22.78
C ARG A 94 -25.71 -8.07 -21.29
N THR A 95 -25.58 -9.25 -20.68
CA THR A 95 -25.17 -9.41 -19.27
C THR A 95 -23.79 -8.82 -18.95
N ILE A 96 -22.84 -8.90 -19.88
CA ILE A 96 -21.50 -8.29 -19.71
C ILE A 96 -21.62 -6.76 -19.80
N PHE A 97 -22.40 -6.26 -20.75
CA PHE A 97 -22.61 -4.84 -20.92
C PHE A 97 -23.32 -4.21 -19.72
N TYR A 98 -24.38 -4.84 -19.21
CA TYR A 98 -25.04 -4.39 -17.97
C TYR A 98 -24.11 -4.42 -16.76
N LYS A 99 -23.17 -5.38 -16.68
CA LYS A 99 -22.14 -5.37 -15.63
C LYS A 99 -21.21 -4.16 -15.74
N TRP A 100 -20.89 -3.70 -16.95
CA TRP A 100 -20.11 -2.48 -17.15
C TRP A 100 -20.89 -1.25 -16.71
N ILE A 101 -22.11 -1.11 -17.22
CA ILE A 101 -23.02 -0.03 -16.86
C ILE A 101 -23.19 0.08 -15.33
N LYS A 102 -23.50 -1.05 -14.66
CA LYS A 102 -23.67 -1.11 -13.22
C LYS A 102 -22.45 -0.60 -12.47
N ARG A 103 -21.23 -0.95 -12.90
CA ARG A 103 -20.00 -0.47 -12.25
C ARG A 103 -19.83 1.04 -12.37
N CYS A 104 -20.14 1.60 -13.53
CA CYS A 104 -20.02 3.03 -13.79
C CYS A 104 -21.02 3.87 -12.99
N TYR A 105 -22.25 3.38 -12.80
CA TYR A 105 -23.23 4.06 -11.95
C TYR A 105 -22.97 3.86 -10.46
N SER A 106 -22.50 2.68 -10.03
CA SER A 106 -22.14 2.43 -8.62
C SER A 106 -20.92 3.24 -8.16
N SER A 107 -20.06 3.71 -9.06
CA SER A 107 -18.95 4.62 -8.71
C SER A 107 -19.34 6.09 -8.67
N SER A 108 -20.47 6.47 -9.29
CA SER A 108 -20.96 7.85 -9.29
C SER A 108 -21.92 8.16 -8.14
N GLU A 109 -22.40 7.14 -7.42
CA GLU A 109 -23.12 7.37 -6.17
C GLU A 109 -22.08 7.75 -5.09
N GLU A 110 -21.98 9.05 -4.79
CA GLU A 110 -21.38 9.51 -3.54
C GLU A 110 -22.07 8.83 -2.34
N PRO A 111 -21.40 8.73 -1.17
CA PRO A 111 -21.98 8.09 0.01
C PRO A 111 -23.34 8.72 0.25
N ARG A 112 -24.41 7.96 -0.01
CA ARG A 112 -25.76 8.37 0.33
C ARG A 112 -25.75 8.56 1.83
N GLU A 113 -25.79 9.81 2.30
CA GLU A 113 -26.28 10.12 3.63
C GLU A 113 -27.53 9.28 3.85
N ALA A 114 -27.47 8.39 4.85
CA ALA A 114 -28.32 7.21 4.98
C ALA A 114 -29.77 7.52 5.38
N GLY A 115 -30.33 8.67 4.99
CA GLY A 115 -31.54 9.22 5.59
C GLY A 115 -32.71 9.54 4.68
N ARG A 116 -32.59 9.54 3.35
CA ARG A 116 -33.70 10.02 2.50
C ARG A 116 -33.97 9.16 1.27
N ARG A 117 -35.06 8.39 1.33
CA ARG A 117 -35.79 7.85 0.17
C ARG A 117 -36.29 9.03 -0.66
N VAL A 118 -35.47 9.52 -1.59
CA VAL A 118 -35.92 10.41 -2.66
C VAL A 118 -35.95 9.59 -3.95
N ASP A 119 -37.04 9.74 -4.68
CA ASP A 119 -37.34 9.01 -5.91
C ASP A 119 -36.15 8.99 -6.87
N LYS A 120 -35.72 7.77 -7.18
CA LYS A 120 -34.39 7.45 -7.73
C LYS A 120 -34.15 7.86 -9.19
N PHE A 121 -35.10 8.49 -9.87
CA PHE A 121 -35.05 8.61 -11.33
C PHE A 121 -34.85 10.03 -11.90
N THR A 122 -35.09 11.10 -11.13
CA THR A 122 -35.22 12.45 -11.73
C THR A 122 -34.09 13.46 -11.41
N ARG A 123 -33.09 13.14 -10.58
CA ARG A 123 -32.07 14.14 -10.15
C ARG A 123 -30.60 13.84 -10.50
N VAL A 124 -30.31 12.96 -11.46
CA VAL A 124 -28.91 12.65 -11.84
C VAL A 124 -28.42 13.51 -13.03
N SER A 125 -29.30 14.24 -13.71
CA SER A 125 -28.98 14.93 -14.97
C SER A 125 -28.24 16.27 -14.85
N SER A 126 -28.18 16.92 -13.67
CA SER A 126 -27.72 18.34 -13.59
C SER A 126 -26.32 18.59 -12.99
N ARG A 127 -25.55 17.57 -12.60
CA ARG A 127 -24.21 17.74 -11.96
C ARG A 127 -23.00 17.24 -12.74
N LEU A 128 -23.14 16.93 -14.03
CA LEU A 128 -22.01 16.55 -14.89
C LEU A 128 -21.28 17.79 -15.46
N ARG A 129 -20.55 18.51 -14.61
CA ARG A 129 -19.62 19.57 -15.07
C ARG A 129 -18.29 18.92 -15.44
N SER A 130 -17.90 19.03 -16.71
CA SER A 130 -16.73 18.43 -17.40
C SER A 130 -16.93 17.02 -18.02
N PRO A 131 -17.01 16.92 -19.36
CA PRO A 131 -17.01 15.65 -20.09
C PRO A 131 -15.72 14.83 -19.89
N GLU A 132 -14.57 15.50 -19.73
CA GLU A 132 -13.27 14.84 -19.60
C GLU A 132 -13.12 14.13 -18.25
N ALA A 133 -13.49 14.80 -17.15
CA ALA A 133 -13.51 14.21 -15.80
C ALA A 133 -14.43 12.98 -15.72
N THR A 134 -15.46 12.94 -16.57
CA THR A 134 -16.41 11.82 -16.64
C THR A 134 -15.76 10.58 -17.27
N SER A 135 -14.92 10.75 -18.29
CA SER A 135 -14.29 9.60 -18.97
C SER A 135 -13.26 8.90 -18.10
N ALA A 136 -12.40 9.64 -17.38
CA ALA A 136 -11.40 9.08 -16.47
C ALA A 136 -12.05 8.28 -15.32
N ARG A 137 -13.11 8.82 -14.70
CA ARG A 137 -13.88 8.11 -13.66
C ARG A 137 -14.53 6.83 -14.17
N ILE A 138 -15.05 6.83 -15.40
CA ILE A 138 -15.60 5.63 -16.03
C ILE A 138 -14.49 4.61 -16.30
N ILE A 139 -13.32 5.03 -16.79
CA ILE A 139 -12.16 4.15 -17.00
C ILE A 139 -11.80 3.46 -15.68
N GLU A 140 -11.64 4.24 -14.61
CA GLU A 140 -11.32 3.75 -13.27
C GLU A 140 -12.37 2.76 -12.76
N ALA A 141 -13.66 3.09 -12.88
CA ALA A 141 -14.76 2.22 -12.47
C ALA A 141 -14.81 0.89 -13.25
N LEU A 142 -14.34 0.89 -14.50
CA LEU A 142 -14.27 -0.31 -15.35
C LEU A 142 -13.05 -1.19 -15.06
N GLN A 143 -12.04 -0.70 -14.33
CA GLN A 143 -10.92 -1.51 -13.91
C GLN A 143 -11.37 -2.65 -12.98
N SER A 144 -10.59 -3.73 -12.96
CA SER A 144 -10.90 -4.88 -12.10
C SER A 144 -10.64 -4.52 -10.64
N ARG A 145 -11.71 -4.35 -9.85
CA ARG A 145 -11.63 -4.23 -8.38
C ARG A 145 -11.29 -5.54 -7.67
N ARG A 146 -11.07 -6.64 -8.40
CA ARG A 146 -10.63 -7.90 -7.78
C ARG A 146 -9.30 -7.63 -7.10
N PRO A 147 -9.20 -7.80 -5.77
CA PRO A 147 -7.97 -7.50 -5.08
C PRO A 147 -6.87 -8.39 -5.65
N ASN A 148 -5.81 -7.76 -6.12
CA ASN A 148 -4.65 -8.43 -6.69
C ASN A 148 -3.46 -8.23 -5.77
N GLY A 149 -2.48 -9.13 -5.85
CA GLY A 149 -1.28 -9.04 -5.03
C GLY A 149 -1.60 -9.13 -3.54
N GLU A 150 -1.18 -8.11 -2.79
CA GLU A 150 -1.21 -8.05 -1.33
C GLU A 150 -2.61 -7.88 -0.75
N ARG A 151 -3.51 -7.23 -1.50
CA ARG A 151 -4.90 -7.04 -1.08
C ARG A 151 -5.74 -8.30 -1.21
N HIS A 152 -5.22 -9.36 -1.87
CA HIS A 152 -5.97 -10.60 -2.07
C HIS A 152 -6.03 -11.36 -0.75
N TRP A 153 -7.20 -11.87 -0.36
CA TRP A 153 -7.41 -12.66 0.87
C TRP A 153 -6.53 -13.94 1.01
N ARG A 154 -5.80 -14.32 -0.05
CA ARG A 154 -4.85 -15.46 -0.07
C ARG A 154 -3.40 -14.99 0.00
N TYR A 155 -3.19 -13.69 0.10
CA TYR A 155 -1.88 -13.13 0.31
C TYR A 155 -1.39 -13.56 1.68
N ILE A 156 -0.16 -14.05 1.72
CA ILE A 156 0.50 -14.46 2.95
C ILE A 156 1.57 -13.41 3.18
N PRO A 157 1.41 -12.52 4.19
CA PRO A 157 2.41 -11.51 4.48
C PRO A 157 3.75 -12.19 4.82
N MET A 158 4.86 -11.55 4.44
CA MET A 158 6.24 -12.02 4.66
C MET A 158 6.61 -13.35 3.96
N LEU A 159 5.71 -13.93 3.16
CA LEU A 159 6.04 -15.11 2.36
C LEU A 159 7.11 -14.81 1.31
N SER A 160 7.11 -13.61 0.75
CA SER A 160 8.17 -13.16 -0.16
C SER A 160 9.52 -13.27 0.51
N ASP A 161 9.62 -12.69 1.71
CA ASP A 161 10.89 -12.46 2.38
C ASP A 161 11.46 -13.80 2.87
N THR A 162 10.61 -14.67 3.42
CA THR A 162 10.99 -16.04 3.78
C THR A 162 11.41 -16.89 2.59
N VAL A 163 10.74 -16.76 1.43
CA VAL A 163 11.18 -17.44 0.20
C VAL A 163 12.53 -16.90 -0.28
N LEU A 164 12.74 -15.59 -0.22
CA LEU A 164 14.00 -14.96 -0.63
C LEU A 164 15.16 -15.33 0.29
N ASP A 165 14.93 -15.41 1.61
CA ASP A 165 15.92 -15.87 2.60
C ASP A 165 16.32 -17.34 2.36
N VAL A 166 15.36 -18.21 2.07
CA VAL A 166 15.67 -19.61 1.72
C VAL A 166 16.46 -19.68 0.41
N VAL A 167 16.15 -18.84 -0.57
CA VAL A 167 16.85 -18.82 -1.87
C VAL A 167 18.26 -18.23 -1.76
N SER A 168 18.49 -17.24 -0.89
CA SER A 168 19.82 -16.68 -0.68
C SER A 168 20.76 -17.70 -0.03
N LYS A 169 20.24 -18.54 0.86
CA LYS A 169 21.00 -19.61 1.54
C LYS A 169 21.18 -20.85 0.66
N HIS A 170 20.15 -21.24 -0.11
CA HIS A 170 20.11 -22.49 -0.87
C HIS A 170 19.62 -22.28 -2.33
N PRO A 171 20.41 -21.63 -3.20
CA PRO A 171 20.01 -21.35 -4.59
C PRO A 171 19.75 -22.62 -5.43
N GLU A 172 20.34 -23.76 -5.05
CA GLU A 172 20.19 -25.08 -5.67
C GLU A 172 18.86 -25.77 -5.37
N TYR A 173 18.10 -25.31 -4.37
CA TYR A 173 16.85 -25.96 -3.98
C TYR A 173 15.80 -25.95 -5.11
N SER A 174 15.15 -27.10 -5.29
CA SER A 174 13.97 -27.22 -6.14
C SER A 174 12.75 -26.53 -5.51
N LEU A 175 11.71 -26.21 -6.29
CA LEU A 175 10.47 -25.61 -5.79
C LEU A 175 9.84 -26.39 -4.62
N ARG A 176 10.00 -27.72 -4.59
CA ARG A 176 9.50 -28.57 -3.51
C ARG A 176 10.37 -28.49 -2.27
N ALA A 177 11.70 -28.38 -2.44
CA ALA A 177 12.64 -28.18 -1.34
C ALA A 177 12.45 -26.81 -0.69
N ILE A 178 12.35 -25.74 -1.50
CA ILE A 178 12.02 -24.39 -1.02
C ILE A 178 10.71 -24.40 -0.24
N LYS A 179 9.67 -25.09 -0.74
CA LYS A 179 8.41 -25.24 -0.01
C LYS A 179 8.60 -25.86 1.37
N ARG A 180 9.35 -26.96 1.42
CA ARG A 180 9.58 -27.71 2.66
C ARG A 180 10.32 -26.84 3.67
N GLU A 181 11.33 -26.09 3.20
CA GLU A 181 12.12 -25.19 4.03
C GLU A 181 11.31 -23.99 4.53
N VAL A 182 10.51 -23.35 3.66
CA VAL A 182 9.63 -22.25 4.09
C VAL A 182 8.61 -22.74 5.14
N LEU A 183 8.11 -23.97 5.00
CA LEU A 183 7.20 -24.56 5.98
C LEU A 183 7.91 -24.94 7.29
N SER A 184 9.19 -25.35 7.27
CA SER A 184 9.97 -25.62 8.49
C SER A 184 10.28 -24.32 9.24
N THR A 185 10.77 -23.29 8.56
CA THR A 185 11.10 -21.99 9.18
C THR A 185 9.90 -21.35 9.86
N ARG A 186 8.71 -21.44 9.24
CA ARG A 186 7.48 -20.82 9.76
C ARG A 186 6.86 -21.56 10.95
N LYS A 187 7.06 -22.88 11.07
CA LYS A 187 6.63 -23.63 12.26
C LYS A 187 7.33 -23.11 13.53
N VAL A 188 8.60 -22.71 13.39
CA VAL A 188 9.39 -22.17 14.50
C VAL A 188 8.92 -20.77 14.93
N SER A 189 8.49 -19.92 14.00
CA SER A 189 8.00 -18.57 14.34
C SER A 189 6.60 -18.57 14.97
N SER A 190 5.71 -19.49 14.55
CA SER A 190 4.36 -19.60 15.13
C SER A 190 4.36 -19.95 16.63
N TRP A 191 5.37 -20.68 17.11
CA TRP A 191 5.58 -20.94 18.55
C TRP A 191 5.96 -19.68 19.34
N ARG A 192 6.62 -18.69 18.70
CA ARG A 192 6.99 -17.43 19.35
C ARG A 192 5.84 -16.43 19.39
N GLU A 193 5.01 -16.34 18.36
CA GLU A 193 3.87 -15.41 18.31
C GLU A 193 2.73 -15.81 19.26
N SER A 194 2.51 -17.11 19.50
CA SER A 194 1.54 -17.56 20.51
C SER A 194 1.89 -17.14 21.95
N ARG A 195 3.16 -16.78 22.23
CA ARG A 195 3.60 -16.30 23.55
C ARG A 195 3.41 -14.79 23.75
N TRP A 196 3.24 -14.02 22.67
CA TRP A 196 3.01 -12.56 22.74
C TRP A 196 1.53 -12.19 22.85
N ILE A 197 0.62 -13.08 22.45
CA ILE A 197 -0.84 -12.80 22.45
C ILE A 197 -1.49 -13.02 23.84
N SER A 198 -0.76 -13.53 24.85
CA SER A 198 -1.27 -13.62 26.23
C SER A 198 -1.19 -12.31 27.03
N GLY A 199 -0.61 -11.24 26.47
CA GLY A 199 -0.70 -9.90 27.06
C GLY A 199 -1.95 -9.17 26.59
N ARG A 200 -3.10 -9.37 27.25
CA ARG A 200 -4.29 -8.55 27.01
C ARG A 200 -3.98 -7.08 27.40
N PRO A 201 -4.27 -6.09 26.55
CA PRO A 201 -4.37 -4.72 27.00
C PRO A 201 -5.60 -4.60 27.91
N ILE A 202 -5.38 -4.19 29.15
CA ILE A 202 -6.42 -3.79 30.10
C ILE A 202 -7.09 -2.53 29.51
N GLY A 203 -8.32 -2.65 28.97
CA GLY A 203 -9.10 -1.45 28.61
C GLY A 203 -10.05 -1.50 27.41
N SER A 204 -10.38 -2.64 26.79
CA SER A 204 -11.39 -2.67 25.72
C SER A 204 -12.82 -2.82 26.25
N GLN A 205 -13.70 -1.88 25.92
CA GLN A 205 -15.10 -1.83 26.36
C GLN A 205 -15.96 -3.03 25.87
N PRO A 206 -16.98 -3.44 26.65
CA PRO A 206 -17.89 -4.52 26.30
C PRO A 206 -18.95 -4.01 25.32
N GLY A 207 -18.78 -4.25 24.01
CA GLY A 207 -19.81 -3.89 23.03
C GLY A 207 -19.51 -4.32 21.60
N ASP A 208 -18.23 -4.32 21.19
CA ASP A 208 -17.84 -4.78 19.86
C ASP A 208 -17.52 -6.27 19.87
N SER A 209 -18.56 -7.09 19.76
CA SER A 209 -18.45 -8.52 19.49
C SER A 209 -17.93 -8.76 18.07
N ILE A 210 -16.65 -8.46 17.83
CA ILE A 210 -15.90 -9.00 16.70
C ILE A 210 -15.71 -10.47 17.01
N ALA A 211 -16.55 -11.32 16.40
CA ALA A 211 -16.40 -12.76 16.48
C ALA A 211 -14.92 -13.13 16.28
N PRO A 212 -14.32 -13.95 17.15
CA PRO A 212 -12.93 -14.34 17.01
C PRO A 212 -12.77 -14.95 15.62
N ILE A 213 -12.07 -14.23 14.75
CA ILE A 213 -11.69 -14.73 13.43
C ILE A 213 -10.88 -15.98 13.75
N ARG A 214 -11.49 -17.15 13.57
CA ARG A 214 -10.83 -18.46 13.64
C ARG A 214 -9.70 -18.44 12.61
N SER A 215 -8.55 -17.90 12.98
CA SER A 215 -7.32 -17.84 12.21
C SER A 215 -6.62 -19.21 12.23
N GLY A 216 -7.40 -20.29 12.19
CA GLY A 216 -6.96 -21.60 11.72
C GLY A 216 -6.72 -21.56 10.20
N LEU A 217 -5.96 -20.57 9.74
CA LEU A 217 -5.36 -20.54 8.42
C LEU A 217 -4.45 -21.76 8.38
N GLN A 218 -4.97 -22.84 7.80
CA GLN A 218 -4.24 -24.08 7.52
C GLN A 218 -2.90 -23.73 6.86
N ASN A 219 -1.85 -23.68 7.68
CA ASN A 219 -0.49 -23.37 7.27
C ASN A 219 0.06 -24.41 6.27
N ASP A 220 -0.62 -25.55 6.10
CA ASP A 220 -0.30 -26.59 5.14
C ASP A 220 -0.58 -26.21 3.67
N SER A 221 -1.34 -25.13 3.45
CA SER A 221 -1.87 -24.82 2.11
C SER A 221 -0.99 -23.93 1.24
N ILE A 222 0.30 -23.70 1.58
CA ILE A 222 1.22 -23.04 0.63
C ILE A 222 1.43 -23.97 -0.57
N GLY A 223 0.77 -23.66 -1.67
CA GLY A 223 0.94 -24.38 -2.94
C GLY A 223 2.32 -24.12 -3.55
N THR A 224 2.89 -25.11 -4.22
CA THR A 224 4.14 -24.94 -5.01
C THR A 224 4.00 -23.83 -6.07
N THR A 225 2.80 -23.63 -6.60
CA THR A 225 2.46 -22.54 -7.52
C THR A 225 2.67 -21.16 -6.89
N THR A 226 2.43 -21.01 -5.60
CA THR A 226 2.65 -19.73 -4.89
C THR A 226 4.13 -19.39 -4.86
N ILE A 227 4.98 -20.34 -4.49
CA ILE A 227 6.45 -20.18 -4.48
C ILE A 227 6.96 -19.86 -5.88
N TYR A 228 6.51 -20.61 -6.89
CA TYR A 228 6.88 -20.33 -8.28
C TYR A 228 6.50 -18.90 -8.71
N ASN A 229 5.30 -18.43 -8.35
CA ASN A 229 4.87 -17.07 -8.67
C ASN A 229 5.68 -16.01 -7.93
N THR A 230 6.07 -16.27 -6.67
CA THR A 230 6.97 -15.41 -5.91
C THR A 230 8.32 -15.30 -6.61
N LEU A 231 8.96 -16.44 -6.92
CA LEU A 231 10.23 -16.45 -7.65
C LEU A 231 10.12 -15.75 -9.00
N LYS A 232 9.00 -15.94 -9.72
CA LYS A 232 8.75 -15.28 -11.01
C LYS A 232 8.67 -13.76 -10.89
N ARG A 233 8.10 -13.22 -9.80
CA ARG A 233 8.03 -11.76 -9.58
C ARG A 233 9.41 -11.13 -9.42
N PHE A 234 10.35 -11.86 -8.82
CA PHE A 234 11.74 -11.41 -8.61
C PHE A 234 12.71 -11.91 -9.69
N ASN A 235 12.20 -12.48 -10.79
CA ASN A 235 13.02 -13.08 -11.86
C ASN A 235 13.98 -14.21 -11.37
N LEU A 236 13.64 -14.93 -10.30
CA LEU A 236 14.44 -16.02 -9.69
C LEU A 236 14.00 -17.43 -10.12
N THR A 237 13.37 -17.58 -11.29
CA THR A 237 12.84 -18.88 -11.75
C THR A 237 13.94 -19.84 -12.18
N THR A 238 15.04 -19.34 -12.73
CA THR A 238 16.19 -20.15 -13.17
C THR A 238 17.20 -20.31 -12.03
N TYR A 239 17.96 -21.41 -12.06
CA TYR A 239 19.04 -21.65 -11.09
C TYR A 239 20.10 -20.54 -11.14
N GLN A 240 20.52 -20.13 -12.35
CA GLN A 240 21.53 -19.07 -12.53
C GLN A 240 21.11 -17.75 -11.87
N ASN A 241 19.84 -17.37 -11.99
CA ASN A 241 19.34 -16.14 -11.36
C ASN A 241 19.26 -16.26 -9.84
N ARG A 242 18.99 -17.45 -9.29
CA ARG A 242 19.06 -17.67 -7.84
C ARG A 242 20.49 -17.63 -7.33
N LEU A 243 21.44 -18.19 -8.07
CA LEU A 243 22.85 -18.17 -7.72
C LEU A 243 23.43 -16.75 -7.74
N SER A 244 23.10 -15.94 -8.75
CA SER A 244 23.52 -14.53 -8.78
C SER A 244 22.93 -13.73 -7.63
N PHE A 245 21.64 -13.94 -7.32
CA PHE A 245 20.97 -13.33 -6.18
C PHE A 245 21.63 -13.70 -4.84
N ALA A 246 21.94 -14.99 -4.63
CA ALA A 246 22.63 -15.47 -3.43
C ALA A 246 24.02 -14.83 -3.27
N LYS A 247 24.80 -14.74 -4.36
CA LYS A 247 26.11 -14.07 -4.36
C LYS A 247 26.00 -12.58 -3.99
N SER A 248 25.03 -11.87 -4.56
CA SER A 248 24.81 -10.45 -4.22
C SER A 248 24.34 -10.26 -2.78
N ALA A 249 23.52 -11.17 -2.26
CA ALA A 249 23.05 -11.12 -0.87
C ALA A 249 24.20 -11.35 0.12
N GLN A 250 25.12 -12.28 -0.18
CA GLN A 250 26.31 -12.52 0.63
C GLN A 250 27.28 -11.34 0.61
N GLN A 251 27.42 -10.64 -0.53
CA GLN A 251 28.27 -9.46 -0.62
C GLN A 251 27.72 -8.27 0.19
N ALA A 252 26.41 -8.15 0.33
CA ALA A 252 25.79 -7.08 1.12
C ALA A 252 26.12 -7.17 2.62
N ASP A 253 26.26 -8.39 3.16
CA ASP A 253 26.64 -8.60 4.57
C ASP A 253 28.14 -8.39 4.82
N VAL A 254 28.97 -8.49 3.77
CA VAL A 254 30.44 -8.31 3.85
C VAL A 254 30.88 -6.92 3.39
N VAL A 255 29.97 -5.94 3.38
CA VAL A 255 30.41 -4.55 3.52
C VAL A 255 30.95 -4.43 4.94
N ALA A 256 32.23 -4.80 5.11
CA ALA A 256 33.02 -4.48 6.28
C ALA A 256 32.76 -3.01 6.51
N ARG A 257 31.97 -2.71 7.55
CA ARG A 257 31.65 -1.35 7.95
C ARG A 257 33.03 -0.69 8.05
N PRO A 258 33.37 0.28 7.18
CA PRO A 258 34.64 0.95 7.33
C PRO A 258 34.69 1.39 8.78
N GLN A 259 35.82 1.17 9.44
CA GLN A 259 36.05 1.76 10.76
C GLN A 259 36.12 3.27 10.54
N GLU A 260 34.95 3.87 10.33
CA GLU A 260 34.78 5.31 10.23
C GLU A 260 35.11 5.84 11.62
N GLU A 261 36.07 6.77 11.65
CA GLU A 261 36.36 7.56 12.83
C GLU A 261 35.03 8.08 13.40
N THR A 262 34.90 8.05 14.72
CA THR A 262 33.63 8.39 15.41
C THR A 262 33.04 9.76 15.03
N SER A 263 33.89 10.66 14.51
CA SER A 263 33.52 11.96 13.93
C SER A 263 32.61 11.83 12.70
N ASP A 264 32.90 10.89 11.80
CA ASP A 264 32.14 10.68 10.58
C ASP A 264 30.79 10.02 10.85
N ARG A 265 30.68 9.25 11.94
CA ARG A 265 29.41 8.64 12.35
C ARG A 265 28.35 9.66 12.76
N VAL A 266 28.75 10.75 13.43
CA VAL A 266 27.83 11.83 13.80
C VAL A 266 27.39 12.60 12.56
N ARG A 267 28.32 12.85 11.63
CA ARG A 267 28.06 13.54 10.37
C ARG A 267 27.16 12.72 9.44
N TYR A 268 27.43 11.42 9.31
CA TYR A 268 26.62 10.48 8.55
C TYR A 268 25.21 10.32 9.14
N VAL A 269 25.07 10.26 10.46
CA VAL A 269 23.74 10.24 11.10
C VAL A 269 23.02 11.56 10.84
N TYR A 270 23.70 12.70 10.93
CA TYR A 270 23.10 14.00 10.60
C TYR A 270 22.65 14.07 9.14
N ASP A 271 23.51 13.65 8.20
CA ASP A 271 23.25 13.73 6.76
C ASP A 271 22.17 12.73 6.29
N ASN A 272 22.04 11.56 6.95
CA ASN A 272 21.01 10.58 6.63
C ASN A 272 19.69 10.77 7.40
N PHE A 273 19.71 11.36 8.60
CA PHE A 273 18.51 11.70 9.37
C PHE A 273 17.93 13.07 9.02
N VAL A 274 18.62 13.87 8.21
CA VAL A 274 18.03 15.00 7.50
C VAL A 274 17.73 14.52 6.07
N PRO A 275 16.65 13.73 5.87
CA PRO A 275 16.34 13.17 4.56
C PRO A 275 16.24 14.33 3.58
N GLN A 276 17.12 14.31 2.58
CA GLN A 276 17.22 15.24 1.45
C GLN A 276 16.06 16.24 1.46
N LEU A 277 16.24 17.36 2.18
CA LEU A 277 15.36 18.48 1.96
C LEU A 277 15.50 18.77 0.47
N ALA A 278 14.44 18.52 -0.29
CA ALA A 278 14.27 19.16 -1.57
C ALA A 278 14.70 20.63 -1.41
N PRO A 279 15.32 21.25 -2.43
CA PRO A 279 15.77 22.65 -2.39
C PRO A 279 14.61 23.66 -2.30
N ALA A 280 13.53 23.32 -1.60
CA ALA A 280 12.59 24.27 -1.06
C ALA A 280 13.31 25.03 0.07
N PRO A 281 13.37 26.36 0.00
CA PRO A 281 13.94 27.16 1.08
C PRO A 281 13.26 26.77 2.39
N PRO A 282 14.03 26.58 3.48
CA PRO A 282 13.46 26.21 4.78
C PRO A 282 12.34 27.21 5.07
N PRO A 283 11.12 26.72 5.38
CA PRO A 283 10.00 27.61 5.52
C PRO A 283 10.34 28.60 6.64
N SER A 284 10.16 29.90 6.37
CA SER A 284 10.65 31.05 7.16
C SER A 284 10.11 31.13 8.60
N PHE A 285 9.45 30.09 9.07
CA PHE A 285 8.92 29.95 10.42
C PHE A 285 10.01 29.69 11.46
N PHE A 286 11.06 28.91 11.15
CA PHE A 286 12.12 28.62 12.13
C PHE A 286 12.81 29.90 12.64
N SER A 287 13.02 30.91 11.78
CA SER A 287 13.62 32.18 12.20
C SER A 287 12.71 33.06 13.08
N ARG A 288 11.38 32.83 13.08
CA ARG A 288 10.44 33.50 14.00
C ARG A 288 10.36 32.82 15.36
N PHE A 289 10.56 31.50 15.44
CA PHE A 289 10.47 30.74 16.69
C PHE A 289 11.80 30.61 17.43
N VAL A 290 12.93 30.66 16.75
CA VAL A 290 14.25 30.54 17.38
C VAL A 290 14.66 31.80 18.14
N LYS A 291 14.20 32.99 17.71
CA LYS A 291 14.50 34.27 18.37
C LYS A 291 14.10 34.34 19.86
N PRO A 292 12.87 33.95 20.28
CA PRO A 292 12.55 33.91 21.70
C PRO A 292 13.34 32.83 22.45
N PHE A 293 13.57 31.65 21.86
CA PHE A 293 14.34 30.57 22.52
C PHE A 293 15.80 30.96 22.80
N ILE A 294 16.44 31.69 21.89
CA ILE A 294 17.80 32.22 22.10
C ILE A 294 17.82 33.29 23.20
N LEU A 295 16.72 34.02 23.43
CA LEU A 295 16.64 34.99 24.54
C LEU A 295 16.32 34.34 25.89
N PHE A 296 15.52 33.27 25.92
CA PHE A 296 15.12 32.62 27.18
C PHE A 296 16.20 31.69 27.77
N THR A 297 17.07 31.11 26.92
CA THR A 297 18.15 30.22 27.38
C THR A 297 19.19 30.93 28.27
N PRO A 298 19.80 32.08 27.88
CA PRO A 298 20.74 32.77 28.76
C PRO A 298 20.03 33.30 30.01
N LEU A 299 18.79 33.80 29.89
CA LEU A 299 18.04 34.30 31.05
C LEU A 299 17.82 33.22 32.12
N SER A 300 17.45 32.00 31.70
CA SER A 300 17.28 30.88 32.63
C SER A 300 18.61 30.45 33.29
N PHE A 301 19.71 30.52 32.53
CA PHE A 301 21.05 30.22 33.04
C PHE A 301 21.52 31.28 34.06
N PHE A 302 21.32 32.56 33.77
CA PHE A 302 21.64 33.65 34.70
C PHE A 302 20.79 33.58 35.97
N LEU A 303 19.50 33.26 35.86
CA LEU A 303 18.63 33.12 37.03
C LEU A 303 19.06 31.95 37.91
N PHE A 304 19.47 30.83 37.29
CA PHE A 304 20.05 29.69 38.01
C PHE A 304 21.39 30.05 38.68
N LEU A 305 22.26 30.80 38.00
CA LEU A 305 23.54 31.26 38.56
C LEU A 305 23.33 32.19 39.77
N ILE A 306 22.38 33.13 39.68
CA ILE A 306 22.00 34.02 40.78
C ILE A 306 21.47 33.21 41.97
N LEU A 307 20.64 32.20 41.71
CA LEU A 307 20.12 31.30 42.75
C LEU A 307 21.24 30.53 43.46
N LEU A 308 22.23 30.04 42.70
CA LEU A 308 23.38 29.31 43.23
C LEU A 308 24.27 30.23 44.09
N LEU A 309 24.55 31.44 43.61
CA LEU A 309 25.32 32.44 44.36
C LEU A 309 24.58 32.87 45.63
N ALA A 310 23.27 33.09 45.57
CA ALA A 310 22.45 33.39 46.74
C ALA A 310 22.46 32.22 47.74
N GLY A 311 22.35 30.97 47.27
CA GLY A 311 22.46 29.78 48.10
C GLY A 311 23.77 29.73 48.87
N ASN A 312 24.90 30.02 48.22
CA ASN A 312 26.21 30.04 48.87
C ASN A 312 26.31 31.13 49.97
N THR A 313 25.76 32.33 49.74
CA THR A 313 25.77 33.38 50.78
C THR A 313 24.95 33.05 52.02
N VAL A 314 23.94 32.19 51.88
CA VAL A 314 23.07 31.80 52.99
C VAL A 314 23.71 30.70 53.84
N VAL A 315 24.57 29.86 53.27
CA VAL A 315 25.30 28.81 54.01
C VAL A 315 26.29 29.40 55.02
N ASP A 316 26.84 30.59 54.75
CA ASP A 316 27.77 31.28 55.66
C ASP A 316 27.09 32.02 56.82
N THR A 317 25.76 32.08 56.86
CA THR A 317 25.07 32.65 58.02
C THR A 317 25.18 31.70 59.22
N LYS A 318 25.60 32.23 60.38
CA LYS A 318 25.78 31.50 61.66
C LYS A 318 24.44 31.07 62.30
N GLY A 319 23.52 30.54 61.50
CA GLY A 319 22.25 29.97 61.97
C GLY A 319 22.43 28.56 62.50
N GLY A 320 21.54 28.13 63.40
CA GLY A 320 21.49 26.74 63.85
C GLY A 320 21.18 25.77 62.71
N ILE A 321 21.62 24.51 62.84
CA ILE A 321 21.50 23.43 61.83
C ILE A 321 20.07 23.30 61.27
N VAL A 322 19.05 23.47 62.12
CA VAL A 322 17.63 23.37 61.73
C VAL A 322 17.25 24.44 60.68
N SER A 323 17.80 25.65 60.81
CA SER A 323 17.55 26.74 59.85
C SER A 323 18.17 26.44 58.48
N GLN A 324 19.40 25.91 58.47
CA GLN A 324 20.11 25.54 57.23
C GLN A 324 19.36 24.44 56.47
N ILE A 325 18.81 23.44 57.17
CA ILE A 325 18.00 22.38 56.55
C ILE A 325 16.74 22.96 55.90
N GLY A 326 16.04 23.88 56.58
CA GLY A 326 14.85 24.53 56.03
C GLY A 326 15.12 25.33 54.76
N ILE A 327 16.27 26.01 54.70
CA ILE A 327 16.71 26.77 53.54
C ILE A 327 17.02 25.84 52.35
N ILE A 328 17.79 24.76 52.58
CA ILE A 328 18.11 23.77 51.54
C ILE A 328 16.83 23.15 50.97
N PHE A 329 15.88 22.78 51.83
CA PHE A 329 14.60 22.22 51.40
C PHE A 329 13.80 23.21 50.54
N SER A 330 13.81 24.49 50.91
CA SER A 330 13.14 25.56 50.15
C SER A 330 13.76 25.74 48.76
N PHE A 331 15.10 25.69 48.65
CA PHE A 331 15.79 25.75 47.36
C PHE A 331 15.48 24.56 46.46
N ILE A 332 15.46 23.34 47.02
CA ILE A 332 15.11 22.13 46.26
C ILE A 332 13.67 22.21 45.75
N SER A 333 12.73 22.62 46.61
CA SER A 333 11.34 22.79 46.22
C SER A 333 11.16 23.84 45.11
N LEU A 334 11.86 24.99 45.23
CA LEU A 334 11.82 26.04 44.21
C LEU A 334 12.41 25.56 42.88
N PHE A 335 13.50 24.80 42.93
CA PHE A 335 14.14 24.21 41.75
C PHE A 335 13.19 23.25 41.02
N PHE A 336 12.56 22.32 41.73
CA PHE A 336 11.58 21.41 41.15
C PHE A 336 10.35 22.14 40.61
N GLY A 337 9.86 23.17 41.32
CA GLY A 337 8.79 24.03 40.84
C GLY A 337 9.14 24.73 39.52
N MET A 338 10.35 25.27 39.41
CA MET A 338 10.85 25.91 38.19
C MET A 338 10.97 24.93 37.02
N LEU A 339 11.46 23.70 37.26
CA LEU A 339 11.51 22.65 36.24
C LEU A 339 10.11 22.26 35.73
N PHE A 340 9.16 22.08 36.65
CA PHE A 340 7.77 21.77 36.29
C PHE A 340 7.11 22.92 35.53
N PHE A 341 7.39 24.16 35.91
CA PHE A 341 6.91 25.34 35.19
C PHE A 341 7.46 25.40 33.76
N LEU A 342 8.77 25.23 33.56
CA LEU A 342 9.38 25.19 32.22
C LEU A 342 8.85 24.04 31.36
N TYR A 343 8.64 22.87 31.97
CA TYR A 343 8.05 21.71 31.29
C TYR A 343 6.62 21.98 30.84
N SER A 344 5.79 22.56 31.70
CA SER A 344 4.41 22.90 31.37
C SER A 344 4.32 24.06 30.36
N LEU A 345 5.24 25.04 30.42
CA LEU A 345 5.31 26.14 29.46
C LEU A 345 5.49 25.62 28.02
N LYS A 346 6.32 24.60 27.81
CA LYS A 346 6.46 23.92 26.51
C LYS A 346 5.11 23.39 26.00
N TYR A 347 4.33 22.78 26.88
CA TYR A 347 3.03 22.21 26.54
C TYR A 347 2.00 23.29 26.20
N TYR A 348 1.91 24.34 27.01
CA TYR A 348 1.00 25.48 26.75
C TYR A 348 1.35 26.23 25.47
N LEU A 349 2.65 26.41 25.18
CA LEU A 349 3.10 27.05 23.95
C LEU A 349 2.72 26.20 22.73
N THR A 350 2.85 24.87 22.82
CA THR A 350 2.45 23.94 21.76
C THR A 350 0.94 24.02 21.50
N ILE A 351 0.11 23.99 22.55
CA ILE A 351 -1.36 24.14 22.41
C ILE A 351 -1.71 25.50 21.81
N GLY A 352 -1.08 26.59 22.26
CA GLY A 352 -1.30 27.93 21.72
C GLY A 352 -0.99 28.01 20.22
N ILE A 353 0.07 27.35 19.77
CA ILE A 353 0.42 27.24 18.35
C ILE A 353 -0.65 26.46 17.57
N VAL A 354 -1.06 25.30 18.06
CA VAL A 354 -2.09 24.46 17.40
C VAL A 354 -3.41 25.22 17.28
N LEU A 355 -3.82 25.92 18.34
CA LEU A 355 -5.04 26.75 18.33
C LEU A 355 -4.90 27.97 17.40
N SER A 356 -3.72 28.56 17.28
CA SER A 356 -3.45 29.65 16.33
C SER A 356 -3.64 29.19 14.88
N PHE A 357 -3.22 27.96 14.55
CA PHE A 357 -3.45 27.39 13.22
C PHE A 357 -4.92 27.05 12.97
N SER A 358 -5.64 26.58 13.98
CA SER A 358 -7.07 26.26 13.86
C SER A 358 -7.94 27.48 13.52
N ARG A 359 -7.50 28.71 13.84
CA ARG A 359 -8.28 29.93 13.58
C ARG A 359 -8.05 30.51 12.18
N LYS A 360 -6.91 30.24 11.52
CA LYS A 360 -6.57 30.83 10.21
C LYS A 360 -7.32 30.23 9.02
N SER A 361 -7.86 29.01 9.13
CA SER A 361 -8.60 28.36 8.05
C SER A 361 -9.98 28.98 7.79
N HIS A 362 -10.59 29.63 8.78
CA HIS A 362 -11.95 30.16 8.61
C HIS A 362 -12.00 31.50 7.86
N LEU A 363 -11.00 32.37 8.05
CA LEU A 363 -10.97 33.71 7.43
C LEU A 363 -10.70 33.70 5.92
N THR A 364 -10.17 32.60 5.37
CA THR A 364 -9.90 32.49 3.92
C THR A 364 -11.09 31.95 3.12
N SER A 365 -12.08 31.34 3.78
CA SER A 365 -13.29 30.82 3.11
C SER A 365 -14.32 31.91 2.82
N ASP A 366 -14.41 32.92 3.69
CA ASP A 366 -15.47 33.94 3.58
C ASP A 366 -15.11 35.06 2.58
N GLY A 367 -13.81 35.32 2.36
CA GLY A 367 -13.36 36.34 1.40
C GLY A 367 -13.43 35.93 -0.08
N VAL A 368 -13.42 34.63 -0.40
CA VAL A 368 -13.47 34.14 -1.80
C VAL A 368 -14.89 34.06 -2.34
N SER A 369 -15.91 34.03 -1.46
CA SER A 369 -17.31 33.91 -1.87
C SER A 369 -17.95 35.24 -2.26
N GLN A 370 -17.45 36.40 -1.80
CA GLN A 370 -18.03 37.70 -2.17
C GLN A 370 -17.55 38.26 -3.52
N HIS A 371 -16.46 37.77 -4.10
CA HIS A 371 -15.93 38.32 -5.37
C HIS A 371 -16.49 37.62 -6.63
N LYS A 372 -17.39 36.63 -6.49
CA LYS A 372 -17.99 35.91 -7.63
C LYS A 372 -19.46 36.25 -7.91
N SER A 373 -20.03 37.24 -7.24
CA SER A 373 -21.42 37.70 -7.49
C SER A 373 -21.52 39.08 -8.16
N PHE A 374 -20.39 39.65 -8.61
CA PHE A 374 -20.35 40.98 -9.26
C PHE A 374 -19.73 40.98 -10.67
N LEU A 375 -19.59 39.80 -11.28
CA LEU A 375 -19.34 39.61 -12.71
C LEU A 375 -20.28 38.50 -13.19
#